data_AF-A0AAV9QVU2-F1
#
_entry.id   AF-A0AAV9QVU2-F1
#
_cell.length_a   1.000
_cell.length_b   1.000
_cell.length_c   1.000
_cell.angle_alpha   90.00
_cell.angle_beta   90.00
_cell.angle_gamma   90.00
#
_symmetry.space_group_name_H-M   'P 1'
#
loop_
_entity.id
_entity.type
_entity.pdbx_description
1 polymer ?
#
loop_
_entity_poly.entity_id
_entity_poly.type
_entity_poly.pdbx_seq_one_letter_code
_entity_poly.pdbx_strand_id
1 'polypeptide(L)'
;MPASRHVECVMNVTDDDPAYVLKFKNAFHSDLAERRADTNDTWFKVATALDPRFKDLKCLPRRKRQQVWTTLENMLQTAVPRRAAALQRSTEDYEPAKKKKRNTLLLGSDYDSEEDGMESGELQRFRAD
;
A
#
# COMPACT_ATOMS: atom_id res chain seq x y z
N MET A 1 -7.64 4.35 -7.15
CA MET A 1 -7.98 2.93 -6.94
C MET A 1 -8.44 2.30 -8.25
N PRO A 2 -8.32 0.98 -8.44
CA PRO A 2 -8.83 0.28 -9.63
C PRO A 2 -10.34 0.45 -9.82
N ALA A 3 -11.13 0.21 -8.77
CA ALA A 3 -12.58 0.40 -8.81
C ALA A 3 -12.96 1.87 -9.04
N SER A 4 -12.33 2.81 -8.32
CA SER A 4 -12.59 4.24 -8.52
C SER A 4 -12.26 4.69 -9.95
N ARG A 5 -11.15 4.18 -10.52
CA ARG A 5 -10.74 4.48 -11.88
C ARG A 5 -11.69 3.88 -12.90
N HIS A 6 -12.20 2.67 -12.64
CA HIS A 6 -13.21 2.05 -13.48
C HIS A 6 -14.49 2.89 -13.52
N VAL A 7 -15.00 3.32 -12.36
CA VAL A 7 -16.18 4.19 -12.30
C VAL A 7 -15.93 5.51 -13.03
N GLU A 8 -14.78 6.16 -12.86
CA GLU A 8 -14.42 7.35 -13.65
C GLU A 8 -14.43 7.10 -15.15
N CYS A 9 -13.85 5.98 -15.60
CA CYS A 9 -13.82 5.64 -17.02
C CYS A 9 -15.21 5.40 -17.59
N VAL A 10 -16.09 4.72 -16.86
CA VAL A 10 -17.50 4.49 -17.27
C VAL A 10 -18.29 5.80 -17.29
N MET A 11 -18.02 6.70 -16.35
CA MET A 11 -18.71 7.99 -16.25
C MET A 11 -18.13 9.08 -17.14
N ASN A 12 -17.11 8.79 -17.95
CA ASN A 12 -16.63 9.75 -18.93
C ASN A 12 -17.74 10.09 -19.92
N VAL A 13 -17.87 11.39 -20.18
CA VAL A 13 -18.80 11.91 -21.18
C VAL A 13 -18.32 11.49 -22.57
N THR A 14 -19.25 10.97 -23.36
CA THR A 14 -19.06 10.58 -24.76
C THR A 14 -20.06 11.32 -25.64
N ASP A 15 -19.69 11.62 -26.89
CA ASP A 15 -20.56 12.37 -27.82
C ASP A 15 -21.87 11.63 -28.15
N ASP A 16 -21.88 10.29 -27.98
CA ASP A 16 -23.06 9.44 -28.14
C ASP A 16 -24.04 9.50 -26.93
N ASP A 17 -23.70 10.22 -25.86
CA ASP A 17 -24.55 10.29 -24.67
C ASP A 17 -25.79 11.16 -24.91
N PRO A 18 -26.99 10.67 -24.59
CA PRO A 18 -28.19 11.51 -24.63
C PRO A 18 -28.11 12.62 -23.57
N ALA A 19 -28.81 13.73 -23.81
CA ALA A 19 -28.72 14.96 -22.99
C ALA A 19 -28.94 14.75 -21.48
N TYR A 20 -29.76 13.77 -21.09
CA TYR A 20 -29.97 13.46 -19.66
C TYR A 20 -28.78 12.71 -19.04
N VAL A 21 -28.12 11.83 -19.79
CA VAL A 21 -26.89 11.13 -19.35
C VAL A 21 -25.74 12.12 -19.23
N LEU A 22 -25.63 13.08 -20.15
CA LEU A 22 -24.67 14.18 -20.05
C LEU A 22 -24.80 14.95 -18.74
N LYS A 23 -26.02 15.36 -18.38
CA LYS A 23 -26.29 16.05 -17.11
C LYS A 23 -25.92 15.19 -15.90
N PHE A 24 -26.29 13.91 -15.93
CA PHE A 24 -25.97 12.97 -14.86
C PHE A 24 -24.46 12.78 -14.70
N LYS A 25 -23.73 12.45 -15.78
CA LYS A 25 -22.28 12.25 -15.76
C LYS A 25 -21.55 13.50 -15.27
N ASN A 26 -21.96 14.69 -15.71
CA ASN A 26 -21.38 15.95 -15.23
C ASN A 26 -21.63 16.19 -13.74
N ALA A 27 -22.87 15.99 -13.26
CA ALA A 27 -23.19 16.10 -11.84
C ALA A 27 -22.41 15.08 -11.00
N PHE A 28 -22.27 13.86 -11.52
CA PHE A 28 -21.48 12.80 -10.89
C PHE A 28 -20.00 13.18 -10.75
N HIS A 29 -19.38 13.75 -11.80
CA HIS A 29 -17.98 14.19 -11.72
C HIS A 29 -17.79 15.32 -10.70
N SER A 30 -18.75 16.24 -10.61
CA SER A 30 -18.72 17.31 -9.60
C SER A 30 -18.79 16.75 -8.18
N ASP A 31 -19.76 15.88 -7.90
CA ASP A 31 -19.93 15.24 -6.59
C ASP A 31 -18.72 14.35 -6.23
N LEU A 32 -18.18 13.62 -7.19
CA LEU A 32 -17.00 12.77 -6.97
C LEU A 32 -15.74 13.59 -6.69
N ALA A 33 -15.58 14.77 -7.31
CA ALA A 33 -14.47 15.67 -7.04
C ALA A 33 -14.54 16.27 -5.63
N GLU A 34 -15.72 16.67 -5.18
CA GLU A 34 -15.97 17.18 -3.82
C GLU A 34 -15.62 16.12 -2.77
N ARG A 35 -16.18 14.91 -2.90
CA ARG A 35 -15.89 13.81 -1.96
C ARG A 35 -14.42 13.41 -1.95
N ARG A 36 -13.72 13.51 -3.09
CA ARG A 36 -12.28 13.22 -3.15
C ARG A 36 -11.44 14.24 -2.38
N ALA A 37 -11.87 15.50 -2.30
CA ALA A 37 -11.18 16.50 -1.50
C ALA A 37 -11.24 16.17 -0.01
N ASP A 38 -12.37 15.63 0.45
CA ASP A 38 -12.59 15.25 1.85
C ASP A 38 -11.96 13.89 2.22
N THR A 39 -11.64 13.08 1.21
CA THR A 39 -11.16 11.71 1.40
C THR A 39 -9.63 11.65 1.51
N ASN A 40 -9.12 10.73 2.32
CA ASN A 40 -7.69 10.53 2.52
C ASN A 40 -7.01 9.79 1.34
N ASP A 41 -6.89 10.48 0.19
CA ASP A 41 -6.37 9.96 -1.09
C ASP A 41 -4.96 9.34 -0.98
N THR A 42 -4.15 9.77 -0.01
CA THR A 42 -2.80 9.22 0.21
C THR A 42 -2.85 7.77 0.69
N TRP A 43 -3.66 7.45 1.69
CA TRP A 43 -3.79 6.09 2.21
C TRP A 43 -4.37 5.12 1.20
N PHE A 44 -5.31 5.59 0.37
CA PHE A 44 -5.80 4.78 -0.73
C PHE A 44 -4.68 4.43 -1.71
N LYS A 45 -3.84 5.38 -2.11
CA LYS A 45 -2.71 5.08 -3.00
C LYS A 45 -1.73 4.09 -2.39
N VAL A 46 -1.41 4.26 -1.10
CA VAL A 46 -0.53 3.35 -0.35
C VAL A 46 -1.12 1.94 -0.30
N ALA A 47 -2.39 1.79 0.06
CA ALA A 47 -3.07 0.50 0.09
C ALA A 47 -3.12 -0.17 -1.29
N THR A 48 -3.27 0.61 -2.36
CA THR A 48 -3.22 0.08 -3.75
C THR A 48 -1.84 -0.46 -4.10
N ALA A 49 -0.78 0.24 -3.68
CA ALA A 49 0.60 -0.13 -3.98
C ALA A 49 1.04 -1.39 -3.22
N LEU A 50 0.46 -1.64 -2.05
CA LEU A 50 0.72 -2.84 -1.25
C LEU A 50 -0.10 -4.06 -1.71
N ASP A 51 -0.97 -3.93 -2.72
CA ASP A 51 -1.67 -5.07 -3.31
C ASP A 51 -0.80 -5.70 -4.44
N PRO A 52 -0.38 -6.97 -4.32
CA PRO A 52 0.41 -7.66 -5.34
C PRO A 52 -0.23 -7.71 -6.72
N ARG A 53 -1.56 -7.54 -6.83
CA ARG A 53 -2.27 -7.52 -8.13
C ARG A 53 -2.07 -6.21 -8.88
N PHE A 54 -1.63 -5.16 -8.19
CA PHE A 54 -1.54 -3.80 -8.73
C PHE A 54 -0.11 -3.24 -8.71
N LYS A 55 0.92 -4.08 -8.89
CA LYS A 55 2.35 -3.68 -8.90
C LYS A 55 2.66 -2.51 -9.84
N ASP A 56 2.08 -2.54 -11.04
CA ASP A 56 2.31 -1.52 -12.07
C ASP A 56 1.68 -0.16 -11.73
N LEU A 57 0.78 -0.12 -10.72
CA LEU A 57 -0.04 1.04 -10.36
C LEU A 57 -0.67 1.71 -11.60
N LYS A 58 -1.17 0.90 -12.56
CA LYS A 58 -1.76 1.39 -13.83
C LYS A 58 -2.91 2.37 -13.63
N CYS A 59 -3.62 2.27 -12.50
CA CYS A 59 -4.68 3.21 -12.13
C CYS A 59 -4.18 4.62 -11.80
N LEU A 60 -2.87 4.82 -11.59
CA LEU A 60 -2.23 6.10 -11.31
C LEU A 60 -1.39 6.59 -12.51
N PRO A 61 -1.35 7.91 -12.76
CA PRO A 61 -0.40 8.51 -13.70
C PRO A 61 1.04 8.20 -13.32
N ARG A 62 1.92 7.98 -14.31
CA ARG A 62 3.35 7.65 -14.09
C ARG A 62 4.04 8.56 -13.07
N ARG A 63 3.81 9.89 -13.16
CA ARG A 63 4.36 10.88 -12.22
C ARG A 63 3.96 10.62 -10.75
N LYS A 64 2.72 10.18 -10.52
CA LYS A 64 2.20 9.89 -9.17
C LYS A 64 2.69 8.55 -8.62
N ARG A 65 3.12 7.60 -9.47
CA ARG A 65 3.58 6.28 -9.01
C ARG A 65 4.85 6.39 -8.18
N GLN A 66 5.85 7.13 -8.67
CA GLN A 66 7.10 7.36 -7.94
C GLN A 66 6.85 8.02 -6.58
N GLN A 67 5.96 9.00 -6.51
CA GLN A 67 5.59 9.68 -5.26
C GLN A 67 4.99 8.71 -4.22
N VAL A 68 4.21 7.71 -4.64
CA VAL A 68 3.63 6.73 -3.73
C VAL A 68 4.72 5.82 -3.15
N TRP A 69 5.66 5.38 -3.99
CA TRP A 69 6.78 4.56 -3.54
C TRP A 69 7.72 5.31 -2.59
N THR A 70 8.04 6.57 -2.86
CA THR A 70 8.85 7.38 -1.94
C THR A 70 8.13 7.65 -0.63
N THR A 71 6.80 7.82 -0.65
CA THR A 71 6.00 7.95 0.57
C THR A 71 6.06 6.67 1.40
N LEU A 72 5.92 5.50 0.76
CA LEU A 72 6.05 4.19 1.40
C LEU A 72 7.43 3.98 2.03
N GLU A 73 8.49 4.32 1.30
CA GLU A 73 9.87 4.23 1.78
C GLU A 73 10.10 5.14 3.00
N ASN A 74 9.64 6.39 2.95
CA ASN A 74 9.70 7.30 4.09
C ASN A 74 8.91 6.77 5.31
N MET A 75 7.75 6.14 5.07
CA MET A 75 6.95 5.53 6.13
C MET A 75 7.65 4.33 6.77
N LEU A 76 8.38 3.54 6.00
CA LEU A 76 9.21 2.47 6.53
C LEU A 76 10.38 3.03 7.34
N GLN A 77 11.14 3.97 6.78
CA GLN A 77 12.28 4.61 7.45
C GLN A 77 11.90 5.29 8.77
N THR A 78 10.69 5.84 8.87
CA THR A 78 10.17 6.39 10.13
C THR A 78 9.67 5.33 11.11
N ALA A 79 9.32 4.13 10.64
CA ALA A 79 8.87 3.03 11.47
C ALA A 79 10.02 2.19 12.07
N VAL A 80 11.18 2.11 11.40
CA VAL A 80 12.37 1.36 11.85
C VAL A 80 12.83 1.75 13.26
N PRO A 81 13.06 3.05 13.57
CA PRO A 81 13.57 3.45 14.88
C PRO A 81 12.53 3.19 15.98
N ARG A 82 11.24 3.31 15.62
CA ARG A 82 10.12 3.05 16.51
C ARG A 82 9.99 1.56 16.85
N ARG A 83 10.25 0.66 15.90
CA ARG A 83 10.32 -0.79 16.15
C ARG A 83 11.52 -1.16 17.00
N ALA A 84 12.70 -0.63 16.70
CA ALA A 84 13.91 -0.87 17.50
C ALA A 84 13.71 -0.45 18.96
N ALA A 85 13.12 0.72 19.21
CA ALA A 85 12.81 1.19 20.57
C ALA A 85 11.69 0.39 21.28
N ALA A 86 10.76 -0.21 20.53
CA ALA A 86 9.73 -1.09 21.09
C ALA A 86 10.28 -2.47 21.46
N LEU A 87 11.21 -3.01 20.65
CA LEU A 87 11.93 -4.25 20.93
C LEU A 87 12.87 -4.12 22.12
N GLN A 88 13.62 -3.01 22.24
CA GLN A 88 14.49 -2.75 23.39
C GLN A 88 13.72 -2.69 24.72
N ARG A 89 12.53 -2.08 24.75
CA ARG A 89 11.66 -2.09 25.94
C ARG A 89 11.15 -3.48 26.33
N SER A 90 11.09 -4.42 25.38
CA SER A 90 10.62 -5.78 25.66
C SER A 90 11.72 -6.71 26.19
N THR A 91 13.00 -6.32 26.05
CA THR A 91 14.15 -7.11 26.51
C THR A 91 14.61 -6.76 27.93
N GLU A 92 14.20 -5.62 28.47
CA GLU A 92 14.66 -5.15 29.80
C GLU A 92 13.85 -5.74 30.98
N ASP A 93 12.74 -6.45 30.72
CA ASP A 93 11.79 -6.85 31.77
C ASP A 93 11.61 -8.39 31.96
N TYR A 94 12.52 -9.23 31.46
CA TYR A 94 12.43 -10.68 31.69
C TYR A 94 13.78 -11.34 32.03
N GLU A 95 13.94 -11.67 33.32
CA GLU A 95 14.75 -12.81 33.79
C GLU A 95 14.31 -14.14 33.09
N PRO A 96 15.21 -15.13 32.93
CA PRO A 96 15.06 -16.18 31.94
C PRO A 96 14.04 -17.24 32.38
N ALA A 97 12.78 -17.08 32.00
CA ALA A 97 11.76 -18.10 32.23
C ALA A 97 12.01 -19.34 31.34
N LYS A 98 12.18 -20.47 32.01
CA LYS A 98 12.59 -21.78 31.47
C LYS A 98 11.73 -22.22 30.26
N LYS A 99 12.42 -22.57 29.17
CA LYS A 99 11.85 -22.98 27.87
C LYS A 99 10.98 -24.24 28.01
N LYS A 100 9.66 -24.12 27.81
CA LYS A 100 8.76 -25.26 27.57
C LYS A 100 8.70 -25.48 26.05
N LYS A 101 9.36 -26.55 25.57
CA LYS A 101 9.40 -26.95 24.15
C LYS A 101 7.97 -27.18 23.64
N ARG A 102 7.45 -26.26 22.82
CA ARG A 102 6.35 -26.56 21.90
C ARG A 102 6.98 -27.07 20.61
N ASN A 103 6.53 -28.24 20.17
CA ASN A 103 7.01 -28.94 19.00
C ASN A 103 6.55 -28.17 17.75
N THR A 104 7.42 -27.30 17.23
CA THR A 104 7.21 -26.65 15.93
C THR A 104 7.43 -27.71 14.86
N LEU A 105 6.38 -28.04 14.10
CA LEU A 105 6.49 -28.92 12.94
C LEU A 105 7.50 -28.32 11.96
N LEU A 106 8.55 -29.09 11.75
CA LEU A 106 9.66 -28.85 10.83
C LEU A 106 9.10 -28.78 9.40
N LEU A 107 8.99 -27.57 8.84
CA LEU A 107 8.89 -27.39 7.40
C LEU A 107 10.22 -26.77 6.96
N GLY A 108 11.06 -27.60 6.35
CA GLY A 108 12.42 -27.24 5.94
C GLY A 108 12.42 -26.06 4.98
N SER A 109 13.15 -25.04 5.36
CA SER A 109 13.72 -24.06 4.45
C SER A 109 15.02 -23.63 5.09
N ASP A 110 16.11 -24.27 4.70
CA ASP A 110 17.47 -23.84 5.02
C ASP A 110 17.70 -22.50 4.31
N TYR A 111 17.41 -21.41 5.02
CA TYR A 111 17.79 -20.06 4.60
C TYR A 111 18.86 -19.60 5.58
N ASP A 112 20.09 -19.76 5.13
CA ASP A 112 21.31 -19.20 5.72
C ASP A 112 21.13 -17.68 5.70
N SER A 113 20.85 -17.12 6.87
CA SER A 113 20.53 -15.71 7.05
C SER A 113 21.84 -14.97 7.31
N GLU A 114 22.62 -14.77 6.25
CA GLU A 114 23.68 -13.78 6.24
C GLU A 114 23.04 -12.40 6.46
N GLU A 115 23.43 -11.78 7.55
CA GLU A 115 23.04 -10.46 8.01
C GLU A 115 23.56 -9.39 7.03
N ASP A 116 22.81 -9.10 5.96
CA ASP A 116 23.05 -7.90 5.14
C ASP A 116 21.76 -7.43 4.41
N GLY A 117 21.24 -6.26 4.78
CA GLY A 117 20.30 -5.48 3.94
C GLY A 117 18.79 -5.78 3.99
N MET A 118 18.26 -6.31 5.10
CA MET A 118 16.89 -6.88 5.17
C MET A 118 15.70 -5.89 5.04
N GLU A 119 15.92 -4.58 4.99
CA GLU A 119 14.83 -3.59 5.09
C GLU A 119 14.32 -3.04 3.74
N SER A 120 15.13 -3.12 2.68
CA SER A 120 14.77 -2.63 1.34
C SER A 120 14.10 -3.69 0.46
N GLY A 121 14.28 -4.98 0.79
CA GLY A 121 13.72 -6.10 0.01
C GLY A 121 12.21 -6.27 0.15
N GLU A 122 11.62 -5.84 1.28
CA GLU A 122 10.19 -6.03 1.53
C GLU A 122 9.28 -5.22 0.61
N LEU A 123 9.72 -4.06 0.11
CA LEU A 123 8.96 -3.28 -0.87
C LEU A 123 9.15 -3.80 -2.29
N GLN A 124 10.28 -4.44 -2.58
CA GLN A 124 10.58 -4.96 -3.90
C GLN A 124 9.55 -6.00 -4.36
N ARG A 125 8.98 -6.80 -3.43
CA ARG A 125 7.92 -7.77 -3.75
C ARG A 125 6.66 -7.15 -4.38
N PHE A 126 6.39 -5.88 -4.06
CA PHE A 126 5.23 -5.14 -4.53
C PHE A 126 5.52 -4.23 -5.73
N ARG A 127 6.79 -3.93 -5.99
CA ARG A 127 7.19 -3.14 -7.16
C ARG A 127 7.16 -4.04 -8.40
N ALA A 128 6.74 -3.48 -9.53
CA ALA A 128 6.90 -4.14 -10.82
C ALA A 128 8.36 -4.01 -11.27
N ASP A 129 8.87 -5.08 -11.89
CA ASP A 129 10.22 -5.14 -12.47
C ASP A 129 10.41 -4.11 -13.61
#